data_AF-A0A2J6IH53-F1
#
_entry.id   AF-A0A2J6IH53-F1
#
_cell.length_a   1.000
_cell.length_b   1.000
_cell.length_c   1.000
_cell.angle_alpha   90.00
_cell.angle_beta   90.00
_cell.angle_gamma   90.00
#
_symmetry.space_group_name_H-M   'P 1'
#
loop_
_entity.id
_entity.type
_entity.pdbx_description
1 polymer ?
#
loop_
_entity_poly.entity_id
_entity_poly.type
_entity_poly.pdbx_seq_one_letter_code
_entity_poly.pdbx_strand_id
1 'polypeptide(L)'
;MRNILYILIISIALSSCFKDDEMVPKHDPGDVIVDTIEMTEYYNYQLYYNLHDSTVVSSNERKIFDLNFECLDTSTVIRLNSANFALIAETEFKTFDKVNDTIGLEWKFDKSDGDVDSLSINNWININGTDTTYSDKVWVLNRGLSPLGISLGLKKIKFTRYSNGKFYFSYCDMDNSNLTEASVAKNPLYNYIQFSLSNGGEAIQTEPEYGSWDLLFAQYTTLLYTNEG
;
A
#
# COMPACT_ATOMS: atom_id res chain seq x y z
N MET A 1 -53.27 35.94 -55.02
CA MET A 1 -52.33 35.05 -55.76
C MET A 1 -50.86 35.39 -55.50
N ARG A 2 -50.43 36.67 -55.59
CA ARG A 2 -49.03 37.08 -55.36
C ARG A 2 -48.47 36.69 -53.97
N ASN A 3 -49.26 36.80 -52.90
CA ASN A 3 -48.82 36.46 -51.53
C ASN A 3 -48.73 34.95 -51.26
N ILE A 4 -49.49 34.12 -51.99
CA ILE A 4 -49.44 32.64 -51.88
C ILE A 4 -48.14 32.12 -52.52
N LEU A 5 -47.70 32.76 -53.61
CA LEU A 5 -46.44 32.42 -54.27
C LEU A 5 -45.22 32.67 -53.37
N TYR A 6 -45.22 33.76 -52.60
CA TYR A 6 -44.13 34.05 -51.66
C TYR A 6 -44.07 33.06 -50.49
N ILE A 7 -45.23 32.62 -49.98
CA ILE A 7 -45.29 31.61 -48.92
C ILE A 7 -44.76 30.26 -49.43
N LEU A 8 -45.11 29.88 -50.67
CA LEU A 8 -44.64 28.63 -51.28
C LEU A 8 -43.11 28.63 -51.49
N ILE A 9 -42.55 29.75 -51.94
CA ILE A 9 -41.09 29.90 -52.13
C ILE A 9 -40.34 29.84 -50.79
N ILE A 10 -40.87 30.48 -49.74
CA ILE A 10 -40.27 30.42 -48.40
C ILE A 10 -40.33 29.01 -47.81
N SER A 11 -41.42 28.27 -48.03
CA SER A 11 -41.51 26.88 -47.54
C SER A 11 -40.54 25.91 -48.23
N ILE A 12 -40.15 26.16 -49.48
CA ILE A 12 -39.14 25.35 -50.20
C ILE A 12 -37.71 25.75 -49.80
N ALA A 13 -37.50 27.01 -49.41
CA ALA A 13 -36.20 27.48 -48.94
C ALA A 13 -35.83 27.01 -47.51
N LEU A 14 -36.80 26.55 -46.72
CA LEU A 14 -36.60 26.07 -45.34
C LEU A 14 -36.39 24.55 -45.24
N SER A 15 -36.44 23.81 -46.34
CA SER A 15 -36.02 22.40 -46.37
C SER A 15 -34.49 22.31 -46.49
N SER A 16 -33.79 22.65 -45.41
CA SER A 16 -32.38 22.33 -45.26
C SER A 16 -32.26 20.84 -44.99
N CYS A 17 -31.76 20.09 -45.96
CA CYS A 17 -31.31 18.72 -45.76
C CYS A 17 -30.17 18.78 -44.72
N PHE A 18 -30.41 18.30 -43.50
CA PHE A 18 -29.34 18.15 -42.52
C PHE A 18 -28.26 17.29 -43.17
N LYS A 19 -27.01 17.74 -43.15
CA LYS A 19 -25.89 16.91 -43.58
C LYS A 19 -25.93 15.65 -42.71
N ASP A 20 -25.98 14.47 -43.34
CA ASP A 20 -25.95 13.21 -42.61
C ASP A 20 -24.74 13.22 -41.66
N ASP A 21 -24.97 12.92 -40.38
CA ASP A 21 -23.90 12.84 -39.40
C ASP A 21 -22.87 11.82 -39.90
N GLU A 22 -21.63 12.26 -40.05
CA GLU A 22 -20.55 11.37 -40.47
C GLU A 22 -20.34 10.34 -39.36
N MET A 23 -20.61 9.07 -39.67
CA MET A 23 -20.41 7.98 -38.73
C MET A 23 -18.93 7.95 -38.35
N VAL A 24 -18.62 8.20 -37.08
CA VAL A 24 -17.26 8.01 -36.56
C VAL A 24 -16.92 6.53 -36.76
N PRO A 25 -15.88 6.20 -37.54
CA PRO A 25 -15.51 4.82 -37.77
C PRO A 25 -15.23 4.15 -36.42
N LYS A 26 -15.68 2.90 -36.29
CA LYS A 26 -15.39 2.10 -35.10
C LYS A 26 -13.87 2.06 -34.91
N HIS A 27 -13.40 2.32 -33.70
CA HIS A 27 -12.00 2.14 -33.37
C HIS A 27 -11.62 0.67 -33.59
N ASP A 28 -10.64 0.42 -34.45
CA ASP A 28 -10.01 -0.89 -34.56
C ASP A 28 -9.22 -1.12 -33.26
N PRO A 29 -9.63 -2.07 -32.40
CA PRO A 29 -8.85 -2.37 -31.21
C PRO A 29 -7.47 -2.86 -31.64
N GLY A 30 -6.43 -2.37 -30.98
CA GLY A 30 -5.07 -2.87 -31.19
C GLY A 30 -4.93 -4.34 -30.76
N ASP A 31 -3.74 -4.90 -31.02
CA ASP A 31 -3.42 -6.26 -30.60
C ASP A 31 -3.45 -6.39 -29.07
N VAL A 32 -3.98 -7.52 -28.58
CA VAL A 32 -3.99 -7.84 -27.15
C VAL A 32 -2.65 -8.48 -26.79
N ILE A 33 -1.91 -7.84 -25.89
CA ILE A 33 -0.74 -8.43 -25.24
C ILE A 33 -1.23 -9.24 -24.03
N VAL A 34 -0.86 -10.52 -23.99
CA VAL A 34 -1.16 -11.42 -22.87
C VAL A 34 0.14 -11.81 -22.22
N ASP A 35 0.23 -11.61 -20.91
CA ASP A 35 1.34 -12.09 -20.10
C ASP A 35 0.84 -12.92 -18.92
N THR A 36 1.69 -13.81 -18.40
CA THR A 36 1.39 -14.70 -17.27
C THR A 36 2.40 -14.49 -16.16
N ILE A 37 1.92 -14.03 -15.01
CA ILE A 37 2.77 -13.79 -13.84
C ILE A 37 2.88 -15.06 -13.00
N GLU A 38 4.09 -15.62 -12.92
CA GLU A 38 4.36 -16.83 -12.13
C GLU A 38 4.42 -16.52 -10.62
N MET A 39 3.28 -16.66 -9.94
CA MET A 39 3.18 -16.45 -8.49
C MET A 39 3.60 -17.66 -7.64
N THR A 40 3.84 -18.83 -8.26
CA THR A 40 4.00 -20.16 -7.62
C THR A 40 2.74 -20.63 -6.87
N GLU A 41 2.70 -21.91 -6.48
CA GLU A 41 1.57 -22.50 -5.75
C GLU A 41 1.26 -21.77 -4.43
N TYR A 42 2.29 -21.28 -3.75
CA TYR A 42 2.16 -20.67 -2.41
C TYR A 42 2.25 -19.14 -2.40
N TYR A 43 2.18 -18.48 -3.57
CA TYR A 43 2.31 -17.02 -3.67
C TYR A 43 3.59 -16.51 -2.99
N ASN A 44 4.73 -17.12 -3.33
CA ASN A 44 6.01 -16.88 -2.66
C ASN A 44 6.55 -15.46 -2.83
N TYR A 45 6.13 -14.77 -3.90
CA TYR A 45 6.78 -13.55 -4.36
C TYR A 45 5.87 -12.32 -4.31
N GLN A 46 6.53 -11.16 -4.21
CA GLN A 46 6.00 -9.85 -4.55
C GLN A 46 6.71 -9.40 -5.83
N LEU A 47 5.92 -9.15 -6.88
CA LEU A 47 6.40 -8.88 -8.25
C LEU A 47 5.91 -7.51 -8.71
N TYR A 48 6.85 -6.66 -9.11
CA TYR A 48 6.57 -5.35 -9.68
C TYR A 48 6.60 -5.45 -11.20
N TYR A 49 5.55 -4.98 -11.86
CA TYR A 49 5.34 -5.12 -13.30
C TYR A 49 5.16 -3.76 -13.96
N ASN A 50 5.81 -3.60 -15.12
CA ASN A 50 5.71 -2.43 -15.97
C ASN A 50 4.82 -2.75 -17.19
N LEU A 51 3.72 -2.01 -17.35
CA LEU A 51 2.75 -2.20 -18.43
C LEU A 51 3.27 -1.68 -19.78
N HIS A 52 4.13 -0.66 -19.78
CA HIS A 52 4.70 -0.10 -21.01
C HIS A 52 5.62 -1.11 -21.72
N ASP A 53 6.55 -1.68 -20.96
CA ASP A 53 7.53 -2.65 -21.47
C ASP A 53 7.02 -4.09 -21.41
N SER A 54 5.91 -4.34 -20.71
CA SER A 54 5.39 -5.68 -20.43
C SER A 54 6.43 -6.59 -19.77
N THR A 55 7.04 -6.11 -18.69
CA THR A 55 8.10 -6.84 -17.99
C THR A 55 7.97 -6.76 -16.47
N VAL A 56 8.39 -7.83 -15.79
CA VAL A 56 8.66 -7.82 -14.35
C VAL A 56 9.98 -7.08 -14.11
N VAL A 57 9.91 -5.97 -13.39
CA VAL A 57 11.09 -5.13 -13.08
C VAL A 57 11.76 -5.50 -11.75
N SER A 58 11.03 -6.15 -10.84
CA SER A 58 11.56 -6.63 -9.55
C SER A 58 10.74 -7.80 -9.03
N SER A 59 11.42 -8.76 -8.40
CA SER A 59 10.84 -9.98 -7.82
C SER A 59 11.52 -10.30 -6.50
N ASN A 60 10.73 -10.36 -5.42
CA ASN A 60 11.27 -10.56 -4.07
C ASN A 60 10.42 -11.57 -3.31
N GLU A 61 11.04 -12.36 -2.43
CA GLU A 61 10.28 -13.20 -1.50
C GLU A 61 9.37 -12.34 -0.63
N ARG A 62 8.10 -12.72 -0.49
CA ARG A 62 7.14 -11.87 0.24
C ARG A 62 7.48 -11.66 1.72
N LYS A 63 8.25 -12.57 2.32
CA LYS A 63 8.65 -12.52 3.75
C LYS A 63 9.91 -11.69 4.03
N ILE A 64 10.51 -11.07 3.00
CA ILE A 64 11.82 -10.41 3.12
C ILE A 64 11.78 -9.17 4.03
N PHE A 65 10.63 -8.49 4.13
CA PHE A 65 10.40 -7.35 5.03
C PHE A 65 9.13 -7.47 5.86
N ASP A 66 9.01 -6.59 6.84
CA ASP A 66 7.88 -6.54 7.79
C ASP A 66 7.10 -5.23 7.71
N LEU A 67 7.79 -4.10 7.46
CA LEU A 67 7.20 -2.75 7.44
C LEU A 67 7.57 -2.01 6.15
N ASN A 68 6.66 -1.18 5.66
CA ASN A 68 6.87 -0.21 4.58
C ASN A 68 6.81 1.22 5.14
N PHE A 69 7.82 2.04 4.86
CA PHE A 69 7.88 3.45 5.26
C PHE A 69 7.70 4.34 4.04
N GLU A 70 6.65 5.17 4.02
CA GLU A 70 6.32 6.00 2.87
C GLU A 70 7.33 7.13 2.66
N CYS A 71 7.68 7.38 1.40
CA CYS A 71 8.67 8.36 0.98
C CYS A 71 8.09 9.64 0.39
N LEU A 72 6.76 9.70 0.20
CA LEU A 72 6.08 10.93 -0.22
C LEU A 72 6.41 12.08 0.75
N ASP A 73 6.60 13.28 0.21
CA ASP A 73 6.98 14.44 1.03
C ASP A 73 5.94 14.71 2.12
N THR A 74 6.41 15.11 3.30
CA THR A 74 5.61 15.34 4.53
C THR A 74 4.84 14.15 5.12
N SER A 75 4.68 13.04 4.37
CA SER A 75 3.96 11.87 4.88
C SER A 75 4.68 11.17 6.04
N THR A 76 3.91 10.58 6.93
CA THR A 76 4.40 9.77 8.05
C THR A 76 3.76 8.38 8.08
N VAL A 77 3.28 7.92 6.93
CA VAL A 77 2.63 6.62 6.76
C VAL A 77 3.62 5.47 6.94
N ILE A 78 3.20 4.50 7.75
CA ILE A 78 3.87 3.21 7.93
C ILE A 78 2.83 2.13 7.67
N ARG A 79 3.13 1.20 6.77
CA ARG A 79 2.25 0.06 6.43
C ARG A 79 2.88 -1.25 6.86
N LEU A 80 2.04 -2.22 7.21
CA LEU A 80 2.42 -3.60 7.42
C LEU A 80 2.68 -4.30 6.08
N ASN A 81 3.44 -5.38 6.11
CA ASN A 81 3.50 -6.29 4.98
C ASN A 81 2.23 -7.17 4.91
N SER A 82 1.23 -6.68 4.18
CA SER A 82 -0.05 -7.38 3.99
C SER A 82 0.11 -8.73 3.28
N ALA A 83 1.11 -8.91 2.43
CA ALA A 83 1.36 -10.19 1.75
C ALA A 83 1.65 -11.35 2.73
N ASN A 84 2.09 -11.04 3.96
CA ASN A 84 2.31 -12.05 5.00
C ASN A 84 1.13 -12.19 5.97
N PHE A 85 0.03 -11.45 5.77
CA PHE A 85 -1.04 -11.31 6.76
C PHE A 85 -0.52 -10.80 8.12
N ALA A 86 0.37 -9.80 8.07
CA ALA A 86 0.91 -9.17 9.27
C ALA A 86 -0.19 -8.42 10.04
N LEU A 87 -0.10 -8.46 11.37
CA LEU A 87 -1.04 -7.84 12.31
C LEU A 87 -0.26 -7.05 13.34
N ILE A 88 -0.82 -5.96 13.84
CA ILE A 88 -0.21 -5.19 14.91
C ILE A 88 -1.26 -4.79 15.95
N ALA A 89 -0.84 -4.75 17.21
CA ALA A 89 -1.66 -4.31 18.32
C ALA A 89 -0.94 -3.20 19.09
N GLU A 90 -1.62 -2.08 19.29
CA GLU A 90 -1.15 -1.03 20.20
C GLU A 90 -1.42 -1.47 21.65
N THR A 91 -0.43 -1.30 22.54
CA THR A 91 -0.61 -1.56 23.98
C THR A 91 -0.81 -0.25 24.75
N GLU A 92 -1.28 -0.34 25.99
CA GLU A 92 -1.33 0.81 26.91
C GLU A 92 0.05 1.18 27.49
N PHE A 93 1.06 0.34 27.28
CA PHE A 93 2.36 0.46 27.92
C PHE A 93 3.32 1.32 27.09
N LYS A 94 4.20 2.03 27.79
CA LYS A 94 5.24 2.89 27.18
C LYS A 94 6.65 2.29 27.21
N THR A 95 6.82 1.14 27.87
CA THR A 95 8.12 0.47 28.06
C THR A 95 7.98 -1.01 27.73
N PHE A 96 9.02 -1.59 27.12
CA PHE A 96 9.00 -2.97 26.63
C PHE A 96 8.80 -4.00 27.75
N ASP A 97 9.37 -3.76 28.94
CA ASP A 97 9.30 -4.66 30.09
C ASP A 97 7.89 -4.84 30.67
N LYS A 98 6.96 -3.95 30.31
CA LYS A 98 5.56 -4.07 30.74
C LYS A 98 4.72 -4.95 29.81
N VAL A 99 5.19 -5.19 28.58
CA VAL A 99 4.53 -6.06 27.61
C VAL A 99 5.11 -7.46 27.72
N ASN A 100 4.44 -8.32 28.50
CA ASN A 100 4.92 -9.67 28.84
C ASN A 100 4.17 -10.79 28.10
N ASP A 101 2.97 -10.52 27.59
CA ASP A 101 2.14 -11.46 26.85
C ASP A 101 1.28 -10.73 25.81
N THR A 102 0.44 -11.49 25.10
CA THR A 102 -0.47 -10.98 24.07
C THR A 102 -1.94 -11.07 24.46
N ILE A 103 -2.24 -11.36 25.73
CA ILE A 103 -3.61 -11.57 26.22
C ILE A 103 -4.33 -10.22 26.20
N GLY A 104 -5.52 -10.20 25.61
CA GLY A 104 -6.36 -9.00 25.54
C GLY A 104 -5.89 -7.96 24.51
N LEU A 105 -4.87 -8.27 23.69
CA LEU A 105 -4.47 -7.37 22.61
C LEU A 105 -5.50 -7.35 21.48
N GLU A 106 -5.88 -6.15 21.06
CA GLU A 106 -6.70 -5.92 19.87
C GLU A 106 -5.83 -5.89 18.62
N TRP A 107 -5.82 -6.99 17.87
CA TRP A 107 -5.06 -7.12 16.64
C TRP A 107 -5.72 -6.41 15.47
N LYS A 108 -4.94 -5.59 14.76
CA LYS A 108 -5.37 -4.84 13.57
C LYS A 108 -4.46 -5.19 12.39
N PHE A 109 -5.02 -5.12 11.19
CA PHE A 109 -4.30 -5.24 9.92
C PHE A 109 -4.62 -4.00 9.07
N ASP A 110 -3.80 -3.73 8.07
CA ASP A 110 -4.09 -2.67 7.11
C ASP A 110 -5.21 -3.12 6.17
N LYS A 111 -6.18 -2.23 5.92
CA LYS A 111 -7.30 -2.52 5.04
C LYS A 111 -6.81 -2.84 3.62
N SER A 112 -7.39 -3.87 3.00
CA SER A 112 -6.96 -4.41 1.71
C SER A 112 -7.36 -3.58 0.48
N ASP A 113 -7.86 -2.36 0.67
CA ASP A 113 -8.32 -1.46 -0.40
C ASP A 113 -7.31 -0.36 -0.75
N GLY A 114 -6.18 -0.30 -0.05
CA GLY A 114 -5.10 0.65 -0.30
C GLY A 114 -5.29 2.03 0.35
N ASP A 115 -6.43 2.27 0.99
CA ASP A 115 -6.73 3.54 1.65
C ASP A 115 -5.78 3.79 2.84
N VAL A 116 -5.28 5.02 2.95
CA VAL A 116 -4.40 5.47 4.04
C VAL A 116 -5.17 5.79 5.32
N ASP A 117 -6.46 6.10 5.22
CA ASP A 117 -7.27 6.51 6.39
C ASP A 117 -7.57 5.34 7.34
N SER A 118 -7.40 4.10 6.87
CA SER A 118 -7.70 2.86 7.62
C SER A 118 -6.46 1.98 7.85
N LEU A 119 -5.32 2.59 8.14
CA LEU A 119 -4.10 1.86 8.52
C LEU A 119 -4.12 1.44 9.98
N SER A 120 -3.53 0.28 10.24
CA SER A 120 -3.34 -0.25 11.59
C SER A 120 -2.39 0.60 12.42
N ILE A 121 -1.40 1.24 11.78
CA ILE A 121 -0.43 2.17 12.39
C ILE A 121 -0.80 3.63 12.11
N ASN A 122 -1.88 4.11 12.71
CA ASN A 122 -2.42 5.46 12.43
C ASN A 122 -2.13 6.53 13.51
N ASN A 123 -1.91 6.14 14.77
CA ASN A 123 -1.81 7.09 15.90
C ASN A 123 -0.41 7.19 16.52
N TRP A 124 0.63 6.77 15.81
CA TRP A 124 2.00 6.78 16.35
C TRP A 124 2.59 8.20 16.44
N ILE A 125 2.11 9.12 15.60
CA ILE A 125 2.52 10.53 15.52
C ILE A 125 1.30 11.43 15.34
N ASN A 126 1.33 12.62 15.92
CA ASN A 126 0.37 13.69 15.68
C ASN A 126 1.14 14.99 15.41
N ILE A 127 0.88 15.62 14.26
CA ILE A 127 1.49 16.87 13.84
C ILE A 127 0.40 17.95 13.85
N ASN A 128 0.57 18.97 14.69
CA ASN A 128 -0.33 20.11 14.78
C ASN A 128 0.48 21.41 14.65
N GLY A 129 0.52 21.96 13.43
CA GLY A 129 1.36 23.12 13.13
C GLY A 129 2.84 22.80 13.30
N THR A 130 3.51 23.47 14.23
CA THR A 130 4.92 23.22 14.58
C THR A 130 5.09 22.16 15.67
N ASP A 131 4.02 21.78 16.36
CA ASP A 131 4.06 20.83 17.46
C ASP A 131 3.91 19.41 16.93
N THR A 132 4.91 18.58 17.20
CA THR A 132 4.87 17.15 16.87
C THR A 132 4.91 16.34 18.16
N THR A 133 3.92 15.49 18.35
CA THR A 133 3.83 14.55 19.48
C THR A 133 3.83 13.12 18.98
N TYR A 134 4.31 12.20 19.82
CA TYR A 134 4.39 10.78 19.52
C TYR A 134 3.60 10.01 20.59
N SER A 135 3.00 8.88 20.22
CA SER A 135 2.22 8.09 21.18
C SER A 135 3.05 7.59 22.36
N ASP A 136 4.35 7.33 22.11
CA ASP A 136 5.30 6.74 23.06
C ASP A 136 4.92 5.32 23.51
N LYS A 137 3.89 4.72 22.89
CA LYS A 137 3.36 3.40 23.21
C LYS A 137 4.21 2.30 22.58
N VAL A 138 4.25 1.15 23.24
CA VAL A 138 4.78 -0.10 22.68
C VAL A 138 3.66 -0.81 21.92
N TRP A 139 4.02 -1.32 20.77
CA TRP A 139 3.17 -2.07 19.86
C TRP A 139 3.70 -3.49 19.79
N VAL A 140 2.82 -4.47 19.65
CA VAL A 140 3.20 -5.85 19.37
C VAL A 140 2.88 -6.14 17.92
N LEU A 141 3.91 -6.41 17.13
CA LEU A 141 3.81 -6.83 15.73
C LEU A 141 3.82 -8.35 15.67
N ASN A 142 2.78 -8.92 15.08
CA ASN A 142 2.80 -10.25 14.51
C ASN A 142 3.22 -10.14 13.05
N ARG A 143 4.40 -10.69 12.75
CA ARG A 143 5.05 -10.59 11.44
C ARG A 143 4.32 -11.37 10.35
N GLY A 144 3.33 -12.18 10.73
CA GLY A 144 2.48 -12.93 9.81
C GLY A 144 3.00 -14.34 9.56
N LEU A 145 2.71 -14.86 8.37
CA LEU A 145 2.97 -16.24 7.97
C LEU A 145 3.87 -16.31 6.73
N SER A 146 4.82 -17.24 6.77
CA SER A 146 5.57 -17.66 5.58
C SER A 146 4.64 -18.30 4.54
N PRO A 147 5.10 -18.50 3.29
CA PRO A 147 4.33 -19.20 2.26
C PRO A 147 3.84 -20.60 2.64
N LEU A 148 4.55 -21.29 3.54
CA LEU A 148 4.18 -22.60 4.06
C LEU A 148 3.25 -22.53 5.28
N GLY A 149 2.73 -21.35 5.63
CA GLY A 149 1.86 -21.15 6.80
C GLY A 149 2.59 -21.15 8.15
N ILE A 150 3.92 -21.18 8.17
CA ILE A 150 4.72 -21.12 9.40
C ILE A 150 4.75 -19.66 9.90
N SER A 151 4.47 -19.44 11.19
CA SER A 151 4.55 -18.13 11.82
C SER A 151 5.95 -17.51 11.71
N LEU A 152 6.02 -16.24 11.34
CA LEU A 152 7.25 -15.45 11.27
C LEU A 152 7.65 -14.83 12.63
N GLY A 153 6.85 -15.07 13.66
CA GLY A 153 7.10 -14.65 15.04
C GLY A 153 6.55 -13.26 15.39
N LEU A 154 6.73 -12.91 16.66
CA LEU A 154 6.29 -11.63 17.24
C LEU A 154 7.49 -10.74 17.55
N LYS A 155 7.29 -9.42 17.44
CA LYS A 155 8.25 -8.40 17.87
C LYS A 155 7.52 -7.31 18.64
N LYS A 156 8.18 -6.70 19.63
CA LYS A 156 7.73 -5.45 20.24
C LYS A 156 8.38 -4.29 19.51
N ILE A 157 7.62 -3.24 19.22
CA ILE A 157 8.10 -2.07 18.46
C ILE A 157 7.60 -0.80 19.14
N LYS A 158 8.43 0.24 19.15
CA LYS A 158 8.07 1.58 19.63
C LYS A 158 8.56 2.61 18.63
N PHE A 159 7.64 3.33 17.99
CA PHE A 159 7.98 4.45 17.11
C PHE A 159 8.26 5.70 17.94
N THR A 160 9.46 6.26 17.80
CA THR A 160 9.98 7.27 18.74
C THR A 160 10.03 8.66 18.15
N ARG A 161 10.30 8.80 16.84
CA ARG A 161 10.47 10.13 16.22
C ARG A 161 10.33 10.14 14.71
N TYR A 162 9.85 11.25 14.15
CA TYR A 162 10.03 11.64 12.76
C TYR A 162 10.75 12.98 12.69
N SER A 163 11.86 13.06 11.97
CA SER A 163 12.57 14.33 11.78
C SER A 163 13.48 14.27 10.57
N ASN A 164 13.56 15.37 9.81
CA ASN A 164 14.45 15.50 8.64
C ASN A 164 14.29 14.35 7.65
N GLY A 165 13.05 13.97 7.33
CA GLY A 165 12.76 12.88 6.39
C GLY A 165 13.17 11.49 6.89
N LYS A 166 13.32 11.29 8.20
CA LYS A 166 13.77 10.02 8.78
C LYS A 166 12.86 9.56 9.92
N PHE A 167 12.44 8.30 9.85
CA PHE A 167 11.70 7.59 10.88
C PHE A 167 12.68 6.97 11.87
N TYR A 168 12.38 7.07 13.16
CA TYR A 168 13.15 6.46 14.25
C TYR A 168 12.23 5.61 15.10
N PHE A 169 12.71 4.43 15.47
CA PHE A 169 11.97 3.47 16.26
C PHE A 169 12.93 2.51 16.96
N SER A 170 12.42 1.79 17.96
CA SER A 170 13.15 0.72 18.63
C SER A 170 12.31 -0.55 18.59
N TYR A 171 12.95 -1.70 18.59
CA TYR A 171 12.26 -2.99 18.69
C TYR A 171 13.08 -4.01 19.46
N CYS A 172 12.40 -5.04 19.98
CA CYS A 172 13.01 -6.17 20.66
C CYS A 172 12.14 -7.43 20.48
N ASP A 173 12.68 -8.57 20.92
CA ASP A 173 11.91 -9.80 21.05
C ASP A 173 10.90 -9.71 22.21
N MET A 174 9.94 -10.65 22.23
CA MET A 174 8.90 -10.68 23.28
C MET A 174 9.50 -10.82 24.70
N ASP A 175 10.67 -11.43 24.84
CA ASP A 175 11.42 -11.57 26.10
C ASP A 175 12.33 -10.37 26.42
N ASN A 176 12.22 -9.26 25.66
CA ASN A 176 13.06 -8.05 25.73
C ASN A 176 14.51 -8.25 25.28
N SER A 177 14.89 -9.41 24.75
CA SER A 177 16.20 -9.61 24.13
C SER A 177 16.31 -8.88 22.78
N ASN A 178 17.53 -8.71 22.29
CA ASN A 178 17.83 -8.09 20.99
C ASN A 178 17.22 -6.68 20.81
N LEU A 179 17.18 -5.90 21.90
CA LEU A 179 16.77 -4.50 21.83
C LEU A 179 17.66 -3.72 20.87
N THR A 180 17.03 -3.17 19.84
CA THR A 180 17.71 -2.49 18.73
C THR A 180 17.04 -1.14 18.48
N GLU A 181 17.84 -0.10 18.32
CA GLU A 181 17.39 1.18 17.79
C GLU A 181 17.62 1.21 16.28
N ALA A 182 16.58 1.56 15.54
CA ALA A 182 16.61 1.57 14.09
C ALA A 182 16.06 2.88 13.53
N SER A 183 16.39 3.11 12.27
CA SER A 183 15.90 4.29 11.56
C SER A 183 15.86 4.03 10.06
N VAL A 184 14.87 4.64 9.41
CA VAL A 184 14.66 4.53 7.96
C VAL A 184 14.58 5.95 7.39
N ALA A 185 15.49 6.29 6.49
CA ALA A 185 15.49 7.57 5.78
C ALA A 185 14.64 7.44 4.52
N LYS A 186 13.79 8.44 4.28
CA LYS A 186 13.04 8.55 3.03
C LYS A 186 14.00 8.71 1.85
N ASN A 187 13.62 8.16 0.72
CA ASN A 187 14.30 8.38 -0.55
C ASN A 187 13.25 8.80 -1.60
N PRO A 188 13.35 10.01 -2.17
CA PRO A 188 12.35 10.54 -3.10
C PRO A 188 12.26 9.77 -4.42
N LEU A 189 13.18 8.83 -4.69
CA LEU A 189 13.12 7.95 -5.85
C LEU A 189 12.11 6.81 -5.71
N TYR A 190 11.56 6.54 -4.54
CA TYR A 190 10.70 5.38 -4.27
C TYR A 190 9.38 5.80 -3.61
N ASN A 191 8.32 4.99 -3.70
CA ASN A 191 7.12 5.24 -2.88
C ASN A 191 7.33 4.79 -1.44
N TYR A 192 7.96 3.64 -1.24
CA TYR A 192 8.25 3.07 0.07
C TYR A 192 9.69 2.55 0.18
N ILE A 193 10.26 2.68 1.38
CA ILE A 193 11.43 1.92 1.81
C ILE A 193 10.94 0.81 2.73
N GLN A 194 11.40 -0.41 2.51
CA GLN A 194 11.03 -1.56 3.34
C GLN A 194 12.00 -1.71 4.53
N PHE A 195 11.52 -2.31 5.61
CA PHE A 195 12.36 -2.69 6.74
C PHE A 195 12.10 -4.13 7.16
N SER A 196 13.16 -4.92 7.28
CA SER A 196 13.15 -6.26 7.84
C SER A 196 13.51 -6.21 9.31
N LEU A 197 12.75 -6.92 10.16
CA LEU A 197 13.06 -7.13 11.57
C LEU A 197 13.85 -8.43 11.80
N SER A 198 14.18 -9.15 10.72
CA SER A 198 14.98 -10.37 10.76
C SER A 198 16.46 -10.05 10.93
N ASN A 199 17.24 -10.98 11.50
CA ASN A 199 18.71 -10.93 11.52
C ASN A 199 19.32 -9.63 12.09
N GLY A 200 18.70 -9.05 13.12
CA GLY A 200 19.16 -7.78 13.71
C GLY A 200 18.60 -6.53 13.03
N GLY A 201 17.91 -6.70 11.91
CA GLY A 201 17.10 -5.72 11.20
C GLY A 201 17.87 -4.79 10.27
N GLU A 202 17.23 -4.49 9.14
CA GLU A 202 17.83 -3.74 8.03
C GLU A 202 16.75 -3.03 7.22
N ALA A 203 17.10 -1.83 6.74
CA ALA A 203 16.34 -1.19 5.68
C ALA A 203 16.70 -1.88 4.35
N ILE A 204 15.70 -2.27 3.59
CA ILE A 204 15.87 -2.92 2.29
C ILE A 204 15.07 -2.15 1.24
N GLN A 205 15.50 -2.25 -0.01
CA GLN A 205 14.79 -1.68 -1.14
C GLN A 205 14.33 -2.81 -2.06
N THR A 206 13.07 -3.21 -1.96
CA THR A 206 12.46 -4.20 -2.86
C THR A 206 11.64 -3.53 -3.96
N GLU A 207 11.05 -2.37 -3.65
CA GLU A 207 10.29 -1.59 -4.60
C GLU A 207 11.23 -0.90 -5.61
N PRO A 208 10.97 -1.01 -6.93
CA PRO A 208 11.66 -0.22 -7.95
C PRO A 208 11.38 1.27 -7.83
N GLU A 209 12.16 2.07 -8.57
CA GLU A 209 11.97 3.53 -8.60
C GLU A 209 10.56 3.92 -9.03
N TYR A 210 10.07 5.04 -8.48
CA TYR A 210 8.78 5.62 -8.80
C TYR A 210 8.67 5.86 -10.31
N GLY A 211 7.60 5.35 -10.91
CA GLY A 211 7.34 5.47 -12.35
C GLY A 211 7.99 4.39 -13.22
N SER A 212 8.78 3.47 -12.65
CA SER A 212 9.33 2.33 -13.39
C SER A 212 8.42 1.09 -13.36
N TRP A 213 7.28 1.15 -12.66
CA TRP A 213 6.33 0.05 -12.50
C TRP A 213 4.90 0.58 -12.34
N ASP A 214 3.92 -0.26 -12.66
CA ASP A 214 2.49 0.08 -12.66
C ASP A 214 1.68 -0.82 -11.73
N LEU A 215 2.01 -2.12 -11.67
CA LEU A 215 1.26 -3.12 -10.91
C LEU A 215 2.18 -3.86 -9.94
N LEU A 216 1.66 -4.14 -8.74
CA LEU A 216 2.27 -5.04 -7.76
C LEU A 216 1.40 -6.30 -7.65
N PHE A 217 1.99 -7.45 -7.96
CA PHE A 217 1.38 -8.75 -7.72
C PHE A 217 1.93 -9.32 -6.40
N ALA A 218 1.03 -9.59 -5.46
CA ALA A 218 1.35 -10.12 -4.15
C ALA A 218 0.21 -11.03 -3.66
N GLN A 219 0.45 -11.80 -2.59
CA GLN A 219 -0.63 -12.56 -1.97
C GLN A 219 -1.70 -11.60 -1.44
N TYR A 220 -2.95 -11.77 -1.90
CA TYR A 220 -4.08 -11.03 -1.35
C TYR A 220 -4.51 -11.59 -0.01
N THR A 221 -4.66 -10.71 0.99
CA THR A 221 -5.19 -11.07 2.30
C THR A 221 -6.19 -10.03 2.76
N THR A 222 -7.31 -10.47 3.32
CA THR A 222 -8.35 -9.60 3.88
C THR A 222 -9.03 -10.30 5.05
N LEU A 223 -9.53 -9.52 6.02
CA LEU A 223 -10.41 -10.04 7.05
C LEU A 223 -11.85 -9.85 6.59
N LEU A 224 -12.59 -10.94 6.51
CA LEU A 224 -14.02 -10.91 6.25
C LEU A 224 -14.74 -10.86 7.60
N TYR A 225 -15.49 -9.78 7.85
CA TYR A 225 -16.43 -9.76 8.96
C TYR A 225 -17.68 -10.51 8.55
N THR A 226 -17.85 -11.72 9.06
CA THR A 226 -19.10 -12.46 8.95
C THR A 226 -19.89 -12.28 10.24
N ASN A 227 -21.20 -12.12 10.15
CA ASN A 227 -22.08 -12.21 11.32
C ASN A 227 -22.20 -13.67 11.84
N GLU A 228 -21.53 -14.59 11.15
CA GLU A 228 -21.37 -15.99 11.51
C GLU A 228 -19.93 -16.18 12.03
N GLY A 229 -19.74 -15.98 13.34
CA GLY A 229 -18.58 -16.49 14.10
C GLY A 229 -17.28 -15.71 14.00
#